data_AF-A0AAJ2NSJ2-F1
#
_entry.id   AF-A0AAJ2NSJ2-F1
#
_cell.length_a   1.000
_cell.length_b   1.000
_cell.length_c   1.000
_cell.angle_alpha   90.00
_cell.angle_beta   90.00
_cell.angle_gamma   90.00
#
_symmetry.space_group_name_H-M   'P 1'
#
loop_
_entity.id
_entity.type
_entity.pdbx_description
1 polymer ?
#
loop_
_entity_poly.entity_id
_entity_poly.type
_entity_poly.pdbx_seq_one_letter_code
_entity_poly.pdbx_strand_id
1 'polypeptide(L)'
;MKKYIEPYADEITTDGLGSLIAKKVGKVDGPKIMVAGHLDEVGFMVTQIDDKGFLRFQPVGGWWGQVMLAQRVTIVTKKGDVTGIIGSKPPH
;
A
#
# COMPACT_ATOMS: atom_id res chain seq x y z
N MET A 1 -5.01 6.84 -8.35
CA MET A 1 -4.70 8.29 -8.32
C MET A 1 -4.67 8.93 -9.71
N LYS A 2 -3.81 8.49 -10.65
CA LYS A 2 -3.65 9.12 -11.99
C LYS A 2 -4.95 9.59 -12.66
N LYS A 3 -5.94 8.69 -12.85
CA LYS A 3 -7.25 9.00 -13.45
C LYS A 3 -7.94 10.25 -12.87
N TYR A 4 -7.78 10.50 -11.57
CA TYR A 4 -8.45 11.59 -10.88
C TYR A 4 -7.70 12.92 -11.01
N ILE A 5 -6.36 12.90 -11.08
CA ILE A 5 -5.54 14.13 -11.11
C ILE A 5 -5.17 14.58 -12.52
N GLU A 6 -5.13 13.64 -13.47
CA GLU A 6 -4.77 13.90 -14.87
C GLU A 6 -5.56 15.04 -15.54
N PRO A 7 -6.88 15.20 -15.33
CA PRO A 7 -7.63 16.33 -15.91
C PRO A 7 -7.18 17.72 -15.44
N TYR A 8 -6.41 17.79 -14.34
CA TYR A 8 -5.97 19.04 -13.72
C TYR A 8 -4.47 19.31 -13.87
N ALA A 9 -3.74 18.40 -14.53
CA ALA A 9 -2.30 18.49 -14.71
C ALA A 9 -1.95 18.80 -16.17
N ASP A 10 -0.89 19.56 -16.39
CA ASP A 10 -0.35 19.80 -17.74
C ASP A 10 0.63 18.70 -18.14
N GLU A 11 1.25 18.04 -17.15
CA GLU A 11 2.23 16.97 -17.36
C GLU A 11 2.10 15.92 -16.24
N ILE A 12 2.10 14.64 -16.62
CA ILE A 12 2.12 13.50 -15.71
C ILE A 12 3.39 12.70 -15.97
N THR A 13 4.18 12.49 -14.92
CA THR A 13 5.39 11.65 -14.95
C THR A 13 5.43 10.72 -13.75
N THR A 14 6.37 9.78 -13.77
CA THR A 14 6.67 8.89 -12.64
C THR A 14 8.17 8.84 -12.41
N ASP A 15 8.58 8.64 -11.16
CA ASP A 15 9.97 8.31 -10.85
C ASP A 15 10.28 6.82 -11.11
N GLY A 16 11.52 6.40 -10.84
CA GLY A 16 11.95 5.01 -11.02
C GLY A 16 11.42 4.02 -9.97
N LEU A 17 10.72 4.49 -8.94
CA LEU A 17 10.20 3.68 -7.83
C LEU A 17 8.66 3.57 -7.86
N GLY A 18 7.99 4.41 -8.65
CA GLY A 18 6.53 4.38 -8.84
C GLY A 18 5.78 5.58 -8.26
N SER A 19 6.47 6.62 -7.77
CA SER A 19 5.79 7.86 -7.37
C SER A 19 5.12 8.49 -8.59
N LEU A 20 3.88 8.95 -8.43
CA LEU A 20 3.16 9.69 -9.47
C LEU A 20 3.36 11.19 -9.27
N ILE A 21 3.92 11.88 -10.27
CA ILE A 21 4.19 13.32 -10.25
C ILE A 21 3.24 13.99 -11.25
N ALA A 22 2.34 14.82 -10.73
CA ALA A 22 1.42 15.63 -11.52
C ALA A 22 1.81 17.11 -11.42
N LYS A 23 2.20 17.69 -12.56
CA LYS A 23 2.65 19.07 -12.64
C LYS A 23 1.57 19.94 -13.27
N LYS A 24 1.19 21.01 -12.57
CA LYS A 24 0.35 22.08 -13.07
C LYS A 24 1.16 23.37 -13.10
N VAL A 25 1.25 23.99 -14.28
CA VAL A 25 1.93 25.27 -14.47
C VAL A 25 0.91 26.39 -14.26
N GLY A 26 1.13 27.19 -13.21
CA GLY A 26 0.47 28.48 -13.02
C GLY A 26 1.23 29.57 -13.78
N LYS A 27 2.10 30.31 -13.08
CA LYS A 27 3.03 31.27 -13.71
C LYS A 27 4.30 30.54 -14.15
N VAL A 28 4.68 30.69 -15.43
CA VAL A 28 5.84 30.00 -16.05
C VAL A 28 7.14 30.22 -15.26
N ASP A 29 7.40 31.45 -14.83
CA ASP A 29 8.59 31.82 -14.04
C ASP A 29 8.28 31.96 -12.53
N GLY A 30 7.22 31.31 -12.06
CA GLY A 30 6.86 31.27 -10.66
C GLY A 30 7.71 30.27 -9.85
N PRO A 31 7.66 30.33 -8.51
CA PRO A 31 8.26 29.31 -7.66
C PRO A 31 7.57 27.95 -7.86
N LYS A 32 8.33 26.87 -7.71
CA LYS A 32 7.78 25.51 -7.73
C LYS A 32 7.26 25.16 -6.33
N ILE A 33 5.98 24.81 -6.25
CA ILE A 33 5.35 24.37 -5.00
C ILE A 33 5.09 22.87 -5.10
N MET A 34 5.51 22.12 -4.09
CA MET A 34 5.29 20.68 -4.00
C MET A 34 4.27 20.39 -2.90
N VAL A 35 3.21 19.66 -3.27
CA VAL A 35 2.26 19.07 -2.33
C VAL A 35 2.43 17.56 -2.42
N ALA A 36 2.86 16.94 -1.31
CA ALA A 36 3.21 15.53 -1.28
C ALA A 36 2.27 14.75 -0.35
N GLY A 37 1.62 13.74 -0.91
CA GLY A 37 1.05 12.62 -0.18
C GLY A 37 1.74 11.32 -0.61
N HIS A 38 1.50 10.22 0.09
CA HIS A 38 2.14 8.93 -0.22
C HIS A 38 1.10 7.91 -0.73
N LEU A 39 1.55 6.97 -1.56
CA LEU A 39 0.70 5.99 -2.23
C LEU A 39 0.59 4.66 -1.47
N ASP A 40 1.57 4.38 -0.62
CA ASP A 40 1.65 3.18 0.17
C ASP A 40 0.77 3.26 1.42
N GLU A 41 0.40 2.09 1.89
CA GLU A 41 -0.27 1.88 3.17
C GLU A 41 0.49 0.84 3.98
N VAL A 42 0.33 0.87 5.30
CA VAL A 42 0.87 -0.18 6.15
C VAL A 42 0.18 -1.51 5.82
N GLY A 43 0.94 -2.60 5.83
CA GLY A 43 0.41 -3.90 5.44
C GLY A 43 1.29 -5.05 5.88
N PHE A 44 1.16 -6.18 5.18
CA PHE A 44 1.87 -7.41 5.48
C PHE A 44 2.38 -8.06 4.20
N MET A 45 3.49 -8.79 4.32
CA MET A 45 4.06 -9.58 3.23
C MET A 45 4.20 -11.04 3.68
N VAL A 46 3.67 -11.97 2.91
CA VAL A 46 3.80 -13.41 3.18
C VAL A 46 5.26 -13.82 3.05
N THR A 47 5.78 -14.52 4.06
CA THR A 47 7.17 -14.99 4.13
C THR A 47 7.30 -16.50 4.09
N GLN A 48 6.26 -17.24 4.50
CA GLN A 48 6.26 -18.70 4.50
C GLN A 48 4.83 -19.25 4.43
N ILE A 49 4.70 -20.44 3.84
CA ILE A 49 3.54 -21.32 3.97
C ILE A 49 4.02 -22.54 4.75
N ASP A 50 3.39 -22.86 5.88
CA ASP A 50 3.77 -24.03 6.68
C ASP A 50 3.12 -25.33 6.17
N ASP A 51 3.56 -26.47 6.69
CA ASP A 51 3.09 -27.80 6.26
C ASP A 51 1.59 -28.04 6.52
N LYS A 52 0.95 -27.18 7.32
CA LYS A 52 -0.48 -27.21 7.62
C LYS A 52 -1.28 -26.19 6.79
N GLY A 53 -0.61 -25.43 5.92
CA GLY A 53 -1.22 -24.43 5.05
C GLY A 53 -1.45 -23.06 5.71
N PHE A 54 -0.92 -22.81 6.91
CA PHE A 54 -0.98 -21.47 7.50
C PHE A 54 0.10 -20.57 6.91
N LEU A 55 -0.22 -19.28 6.80
CA LEU A 55 0.71 -18.26 6.30
C LEU A 55 1.45 -17.59 7.44
N ARG A 56 2.77 -17.48 7.30
CA ARG A 56 3.58 -16.54 8.07
C ARG A 56 3.78 -15.27 7.26
N PHE A 57 3.86 -14.15 7.94
CA PHE A 57 4.01 -12.85 7.30
C PHE A 57 4.90 -11.94 8.15
N GLN A 58 5.47 -10.93 7.49
CA GLN A 58 6.17 -9.82 8.14
C GLN A 58 5.36 -8.52 7.96
N PRO A 59 5.31 -7.63 8.96
CA PRO A 59 4.78 -6.28 8.79
C PRO A 59 5.61 -5.50 7.75
N VAL A 60 4.91 -4.74 6.90
CA VAL A 60 5.51 -3.73 6.02
C VAL A 60 4.97 -2.38 6.49
N GLY A 61 5.79 -1.64 7.21
CA GLY A 61 5.37 -0.48 8.01
C GLY A 61 5.10 -0.83 9.48
N GLY A 62 4.79 0.18 10.28
CA GLY A 62 4.60 0.05 11.73
C GLY A 62 3.22 -0.49 12.11
N TRP A 63 3.18 -1.55 12.91
CA TRP A 63 1.96 -2.15 13.42
C TRP A 63 2.03 -2.37 14.94
N TRP A 64 0.92 -2.08 15.63
CA TRP A 64 0.75 -2.45 17.03
C TRP A 64 0.09 -3.83 17.13
N GLY A 65 0.77 -4.81 17.74
CA GLY A 65 0.30 -6.20 17.76
C GLY A 65 -1.11 -6.40 18.35
N GLN A 66 -1.55 -5.54 19.26
CA GLN A 66 -2.85 -5.66 19.93
C GLN A 66 -4.05 -5.37 19.00
N VAL A 67 -3.84 -4.70 17.86
CA VAL A 67 -4.91 -4.42 16.90
C VAL A 67 -5.01 -5.44 15.76
N MET A 68 -4.14 -6.46 15.75
CA MET A 68 -4.01 -7.38 14.62
C MET A 68 -4.90 -8.63 14.73
N LEU A 69 -5.12 -9.14 15.95
CA LEU A 69 -5.80 -10.42 16.14
C LEU A 69 -7.26 -10.37 15.69
N ALA A 70 -7.73 -11.45 15.08
CA ALA A 70 -9.08 -11.63 14.55
C ALA A 70 -9.47 -10.64 13.43
N GLN A 71 -8.52 -9.92 12.85
CA GLN A 71 -8.77 -9.03 11.72
C GLN A 71 -8.78 -9.80 10.39
N ARG A 72 -9.72 -9.42 9.51
CA ARG A 72 -9.79 -9.90 8.14
C ARG A 72 -8.71 -9.22 7.30
N VAL A 73 -8.04 -9.99 6.45
CA VAL A 73 -7.06 -9.51 5.48
C VAL A 73 -7.36 -10.04 4.08
N THR A 74 -6.88 -9.32 3.07
CA THR A 74 -6.89 -9.76 1.67
C THR A 74 -5.46 -10.06 1.24
N ILE A 75 -5.21 -11.28 0.80
CA ILE A 75 -3.93 -11.73 0.26
C ILE A 75 -4.02 -11.66 -1.27
N VAL A 76 -3.28 -10.75 -1.86
CA VAL A 76 -3.23 -10.57 -3.33
C VAL A 76 -2.25 -11.58 -3.90
N THR A 77 -2.75 -12.51 -4.72
CA THR A 77 -1.92 -13.53 -5.38
C THR A 77 -1.94 -13.39 -6.89
N LYS A 78 -1.05 -14.10 -7.60
CA LYS A 78 -1.07 -14.19 -9.07
C LYS A 78 -2.38 -14.77 -9.63
N LYS A 79 -3.15 -15.51 -8.83
CA LYS A 79 -4.43 -16.13 -9.23
C LYS A 79 -5.65 -15.34 -8.74
N GLY A 80 -5.44 -14.13 -8.22
CA GLY A 80 -6.47 -13.30 -7.61
C GLY A 80 -6.42 -13.32 -6.09
N ASP A 81 -7.45 -12.72 -5.49
CA ASP A 81 -7.50 -12.41 -4.07
C ASP A 81 -7.95 -13.60 -3.24
N VAL A 82 -7.33 -13.77 -2.08
CA VAL A 82 -7.71 -14.76 -1.07
C VAL A 82 -8.00 -14.03 0.24
N THR A 83 -9.18 -14.25 0.81
CA THR A 83 -9.51 -13.71 2.13
C THR A 83 -8.89 -14.58 3.23
N GLY A 84 -8.26 -13.95 4.22
CA GLY A 84 -7.71 -14.61 5.41
C GLY A 84 -8.11 -13.90 6.71
N ILE A 85 -7.79 -14.52 7.84
CA ILE A 85 -7.95 -13.95 9.19
C ILE A 85 -6.63 -14.12 9.95
N ILE A 86 -6.19 -13.06 10.64
CA ILE A 86 -5.02 -13.11 11.51
C ILE A 86 -5.39 -13.85 12.81
N GLY A 87 -4.64 -14.90 13.13
CA GLY A 87 -4.89 -15.75 14.30
C GLY A 87 -3.68 -15.94 15.21
N SER A 88 -3.95 -16.48 16.39
CA SER A 88 -2.96 -16.95 17.37
C SER A 88 -3.43 -18.28 17.96
N LYS A 89 -2.60 -18.88 18.82
CA LYS A 89 -3.10 -19.92 19.72
C LYS A 89 -4.23 -19.36 20.60
N PRO A 90 -5.28 -20.14 20.89
CA PRO A 90 -6.30 -19.75 21.87
C PRO A 90 -5.68 -19.43 23.24
N PRO A 91 -6.32 -18.56 24.05
CA PRO A 91 -5.83 -18.26 25.40
C PRO A 91 -6.00 -19.38 26.43
N HIS A 92 -6.95 -20.32 26.21
CA HIS A 92 -7.28 -21.41 27.14
C HIS A 92 -6.50 -22.70 26.85
#